data_AF-V5F907-F1
#
_entry.id   AF-V5F907-F1
#
_cell.length_a   1.000
_cell.length_b   1.000
_cell.length_c   1.000
_cell.angle_alpha   90.00
_cell.angle_beta   90.00
_cell.angle_gamma   90.00
#
_symmetry.space_group_name_H-M   'P 1'
#
loop_
_entity.id
_entity.type
_entity.pdbx_description
1 polymer ?
#
loop_
_entity_poly.entity_id
_entity_poly.type
_entity_poly.pdbx_seq_one_letter_code
_entity_poly.pdbx_strand_id
1 'polypeptide(L)'
;MQLKNSLLLLTAVSAGSAMGRLHGHERRHAQLHEKRDVGDWVYAEIDGVWQSWKNNWSGTPTTAASVSSAAATTAASTSAEATPVVTSSPAASASASSSSSSSSSSSSTEWHSTPANGVFSWEGFGQRTTQSGSGIEYKGNVGNPYGSNIIEVSEADAPNYKYVVRFVGDNTDPWTVGIWNKIGPDGQMTGWYGNAVKQFTLQPGEVKFIAFDEDSQGGWGAAQGTELPKDQYGGYACTWGEYDFGSSANNGFSGWDVSAIQAEAANLTVQGMQICEATGTGCSAIADALSDVIAAYTYALKEVNGLGGNKPAGPVRLNTILNWTN
;
A
#
# COMPACT_ATOMS: atom_id res chain seq x y z
N MET A 1 -44.03 -17.30 -36.61
CA MET A 1 -43.49 -17.89 -35.37
C MET A 1 -41.97 -17.87 -35.49
N GLN A 2 -41.30 -16.94 -34.82
CA GLN A 2 -39.83 -16.88 -34.76
C GLN A 2 -39.43 -17.15 -33.31
N LEU A 3 -38.78 -18.30 -33.10
CA LEU A 3 -38.25 -18.72 -31.81
C LEU A 3 -37.04 -17.86 -31.45
N LYS A 4 -37.12 -17.26 -30.26
CA LYS A 4 -36.06 -16.50 -29.60
C LYS A 4 -34.99 -17.49 -29.13
N ASN A 5 -33.74 -17.34 -29.59
CA ASN A 5 -32.60 -18.00 -28.96
C ASN A 5 -32.09 -17.13 -27.81
N SER A 6 -32.57 -17.40 -26.60
CA SER A 6 -31.91 -17.00 -25.36
C SER A 6 -30.69 -17.89 -25.15
N LEU A 7 -29.49 -17.34 -25.30
CA LEU A 7 -28.26 -17.99 -24.86
C LEU A 7 -28.07 -17.68 -23.37
N LEU A 8 -28.53 -18.58 -22.51
CA LEU A 8 -28.22 -18.58 -21.09
C LEU A 8 -26.83 -19.18 -20.91
N LEU A 9 -25.79 -18.35 -20.74
CA LEU A 9 -24.48 -18.82 -20.30
C LEU A 9 -24.54 -19.04 -18.78
N LEU A 10 -24.70 -20.30 -18.38
CA LEU A 10 -24.52 -20.75 -17.00
C LEU A 10 -23.02 -21.00 -16.79
N THR A 11 -22.24 -19.97 -16.47
CA THR A 11 -20.91 -20.16 -15.91
C THR A 11 -21.04 -20.41 -14.41
N ALA A 12 -20.90 -21.67 -14.02
CA ALA A 12 -20.71 -22.06 -12.63
C ALA A 12 -19.36 -21.50 -12.14
N VAL A 13 -19.40 -20.40 -11.40
CA VAL A 13 -18.25 -19.92 -10.64
C VAL A 13 -18.17 -20.75 -9.37
N SER A 14 -17.17 -21.63 -9.30
CA SER A 14 -16.73 -22.22 -8.04
C SER A 14 -16.29 -21.08 -7.12
N ALA A 15 -17.11 -20.77 -6.12
CA ALA A 15 -16.78 -19.86 -5.04
C ALA A 15 -15.64 -20.45 -4.19
N GLY A 16 -14.41 -20.21 -4.62
CA GLY A 16 -13.23 -20.18 -3.76
C GLY A 16 -12.96 -18.73 -3.39
N SER A 17 -13.88 -18.13 -2.65
CA SER A 17 -13.78 -16.73 -2.27
C SER A 17 -12.62 -16.56 -1.29
N ALA A 18 -11.48 -16.08 -1.78
CA ALA A 18 -10.52 -15.39 -0.93
C ALA A 18 -11.24 -14.15 -0.40
N MET A 19 -11.86 -14.29 0.78
CA MET A 19 -12.42 -13.16 1.50
C MET A 19 -11.23 -12.28 1.90
N GLY A 20 -10.88 -11.28 1.07
CA GLY A 20 -10.10 -10.15 1.56
C GLY A 20 -10.87 -9.57 2.72
N ARG A 21 -10.36 -9.81 3.94
CA ARG A 21 -11.10 -9.57 5.17
C ARG A 21 -11.16 -8.07 5.44
N LEU A 22 -12.37 -7.64 5.76
CA LEU A 22 -12.77 -6.55 6.65
C LEU A 22 -11.65 -6.17 7.66
N HIS A 23 -10.76 -5.25 7.29
CA HIS A 23 -9.85 -4.58 8.23
C HIS A 23 -10.63 -3.49 9.01
N GLY A 24 -10.02 -2.84 10.00
CA GLY A 24 -10.68 -2.11 11.10
C GLY A 24 -11.66 -0.96 10.77
N HIS A 25 -12.02 -0.74 9.51
CA HIS A 25 -12.90 0.33 9.01
C HIS A 25 -14.40 0.10 9.29
N GLU A 26 -14.88 -1.14 9.32
CA GLU A 26 -16.33 -1.45 9.44
C GLU A 26 -17.02 -0.83 10.66
N ARG A 27 -16.28 -0.58 11.75
CA ARG A 27 -16.88 -0.09 13.01
C ARG A 27 -17.05 1.42 13.09
N ARG A 28 -16.52 2.20 12.13
CA ARG A 28 -16.78 3.65 12.09
C ARG A 28 -17.94 4.03 11.18
N HIS A 29 -18.48 3.13 10.34
CA HIS A 29 -19.31 3.55 9.20
C HIS A 29 -20.58 2.76 8.92
N ALA A 30 -21.09 1.99 9.89
CA ALA A 30 -22.43 1.40 9.80
C ALA A 30 -23.54 2.47 9.82
N GLN A 31 -23.72 3.19 8.71
CA GLN A 31 -24.93 3.87 8.21
C GLN A 31 -24.59 4.67 6.94
N LEU A 32 -25.27 4.31 5.84
CA LEU A 32 -25.72 5.10 4.68
C LEU A 32 -25.41 4.40 3.34
N HIS A 33 -26.45 3.84 2.73
CA HIS A 33 -26.42 3.35 1.34
C HIS A 33 -26.57 4.54 0.39
N GLU A 34 -25.58 4.77 -0.48
CA GLU A 34 -25.67 5.76 -1.55
C GLU A 34 -25.45 5.10 -2.91
N LYS A 35 -26.16 5.60 -3.94
CA LYS A 35 -26.01 5.17 -5.33
C LYS A 35 -24.75 5.81 -5.92
N ARG A 36 -24.06 5.08 -6.79
CA ARG A 36 -22.86 5.58 -7.48
C ARG A 36 -23.23 6.58 -8.58
N ASP A 37 -22.55 7.71 -8.62
CA ASP A 37 -22.73 8.81 -9.58
C ASP A 37 -21.67 8.79 -10.70
N VAL A 38 -21.85 9.68 -11.69
CA VAL A 38 -20.82 9.95 -12.71
C VAL A 38 -19.67 10.69 -12.06
N GLY A 39 -18.44 10.23 -12.30
CA GLY A 39 -17.24 10.73 -11.66
C GLY A 39 -16.73 9.87 -10.50
N ASP A 40 -17.54 8.94 -10.02
CA ASP A 40 -17.12 7.98 -9.00
C ASP A 40 -16.10 7.00 -9.54
N TRP A 41 -15.14 6.57 -8.72
CA TRP A 41 -14.23 5.51 -9.10
C TRP A 41 -14.94 4.15 -9.09
N VAL A 42 -14.81 3.42 -10.20
CA VAL A 42 -15.25 2.03 -10.34
C VAL A 42 -14.03 1.14 -10.17
N TYR A 43 -14.22 0.04 -9.45
CA TYR A 43 -13.22 -0.99 -9.23
C TYR A 43 -13.83 -2.33 -9.64
N ALA A 44 -13.11 -3.11 -10.44
CA ALA A 44 -13.52 -4.44 -10.84
C ALA A 44 -12.30 -5.35 -11.01
N GLU A 45 -12.45 -6.61 -10.62
CA GLU A 45 -11.52 -7.67 -10.99
C GLU A 45 -11.85 -8.12 -12.42
N ILE A 46 -10.92 -7.90 -13.35
CA ILE A 46 -11.04 -8.27 -14.75
C ILE A 46 -9.85 -9.18 -15.07
N ASP A 47 -10.14 -10.41 -15.46
CA ASP A 47 -9.12 -11.45 -15.76
C ASP A 47 -8.14 -11.71 -14.58
N GLY A 48 -8.63 -11.66 -13.34
CA GLY A 48 -7.83 -11.87 -12.14
C GLY A 48 -6.94 -10.68 -11.75
N VAL A 49 -7.12 -9.53 -12.41
CA VAL A 49 -6.40 -8.29 -12.13
C VAL A 49 -7.40 -7.21 -11.71
N TRP A 50 -7.17 -6.60 -10.54
CA TRP A 50 -7.95 -5.44 -10.12
C TRP A 50 -7.64 -4.24 -11.01
N GLN A 51 -8.70 -3.68 -11.60
CA GLN A 51 -8.65 -2.47 -12.39
C GLN A 51 -9.54 -1.40 -11.75
N SER A 52 -9.15 -0.15 -11.93
CA SER A 52 -9.89 1.03 -11.48
C SER A 52 -10.01 2.02 -12.63
N TRP A 53 -11.17 2.69 -12.71
CA TRP A 53 -11.39 3.78 -13.66
C TRP A 53 -12.44 4.73 -13.13
N LYS A 54 -12.40 5.98 -13.62
CA LYS A 54 -13.44 6.96 -13.31
C LYS A 54 -14.72 6.65 -14.09
N ASN A 55 -15.85 6.54 -13.40
CA ASN A 55 -17.15 6.27 -13.99
C ASN A 55 -17.58 7.43 -14.90
N ASN A 56 -17.49 7.25 -16.21
CA ASN A 56 -17.99 8.22 -17.18
C ASN A 56 -19.41 7.88 -17.67
N TRP A 57 -20.07 6.88 -17.08
CA TRP A 57 -21.37 6.38 -17.51
C TRP A 57 -22.51 6.95 -16.65
N SER A 58 -23.38 7.76 -17.27
CA SER A 58 -24.53 8.42 -16.63
C SER A 58 -25.80 7.56 -16.53
N GLY A 59 -25.72 6.27 -16.86
CA GLY A 59 -26.91 5.40 -16.85
C GLY A 59 -27.84 5.57 -18.06
N THR A 60 -27.48 6.44 -19.02
CA THR A 60 -28.23 6.63 -20.26
C THR A 60 -27.34 6.32 -21.46
N PRO A 61 -27.79 5.49 -22.44
CA PRO A 61 -27.06 5.35 -23.69
C PRO A 61 -26.96 6.72 -24.36
N THR A 62 -25.73 7.19 -24.57
CA THR A 62 -25.45 8.43 -25.29
C THR A 62 -26.01 8.31 -26.70
N THR A 63 -27.12 9.00 -26.96
CA THR A 63 -27.55 9.31 -28.33
C THR A 63 -26.43 10.12 -28.97
N ALA A 64 -25.81 9.58 -30.01
CA ALA A 64 -24.78 10.26 -30.78
C ALA A 64 -25.33 11.58 -31.34
N ALA A 65 -24.89 12.70 -30.77
CA ALA A 65 -25.01 14.00 -31.41
C ALA A 65 -23.84 14.17 -32.38
N SER A 66 -24.17 14.42 -33.63
CA SER A 66 -23.28 14.72 -34.74
C SER A 66 -22.45 15.97 -34.46
N VAL A 67 -21.13 15.82 -34.34
CA VAL A 67 -20.20 16.95 -34.43
C VAL A 67 -19.82 17.18 -35.88
N SER A 68 -20.23 18.33 -36.40
CA SER A 68 -19.85 18.85 -37.71
C SER A 68 -18.57 19.68 -37.59
N SER A 69 -17.63 19.35 -38.48
CA SER A 69 -16.51 20.09 -39.08
C SER A 69 -15.78 21.22 -38.32
N ALA A 70 -14.47 21.05 -38.31
CA ALA A 70 -13.43 22.05 -38.11
C ALA A 70 -13.52 23.25 -39.06
N ALA A 71 -12.99 24.38 -38.59
CA ALA A 71 -12.37 25.41 -39.41
C ALA A 71 -11.16 26.02 -38.65
N ALA A 72 -10.02 26.03 -39.32
CA ALA A 72 -8.76 26.59 -38.88
C ALA A 72 -8.70 28.11 -39.14
N THR A 73 -8.00 28.84 -38.27
CA THR A 73 -7.47 30.16 -38.60
C THR A 73 -6.09 30.37 -37.98
N THR A 74 -5.10 30.49 -38.85
CA THR A 74 -3.73 30.99 -38.62
C THR A 74 -3.70 32.49 -38.30
N ALA A 75 -2.81 32.93 -37.41
CA ALA A 75 -2.06 34.18 -37.56
C ALA A 75 -0.83 34.20 -36.64
N ALA A 76 0.31 34.60 -37.22
CA ALA A 76 1.62 34.73 -36.60
C ALA A 76 1.82 36.08 -35.91
N SER A 77 2.81 36.17 -35.01
CA SER A 77 3.63 37.39 -34.83
C SER A 77 4.98 37.08 -34.19
N THR A 78 6.01 37.66 -34.81
CA THR A 78 7.44 37.71 -34.49
C THR A 78 7.76 38.67 -33.33
N SER A 79 8.86 38.45 -32.58
CA SER A 79 10.03 39.37 -32.53
C SER A 79 11.04 39.01 -31.43
N ALA A 80 12.31 39.28 -31.77
CA ALA A 80 13.64 39.07 -31.17
C ALA A 80 13.90 39.66 -29.74
N GLU A 81 14.73 39.01 -28.91
CA GLU A 81 16.12 39.39 -28.49
C GLU A 81 16.10 40.10 -27.10
N ALA A 82 16.97 39.86 -26.10
CA ALA A 82 18.43 39.76 -26.07
C ALA A 82 18.97 38.95 -24.87
N THR A 83 20.20 38.44 -25.05
CA THR A 83 21.16 37.98 -24.03
C THR A 83 21.66 39.10 -23.11
N PRO A 84 22.20 38.77 -21.92
CA PRO A 84 23.64 39.01 -21.76
C PRO A 84 24.41 37.89 -21.05
N VAL A 85 25.72 38.00 -21.27
CA VAL A 85 26.85 37.15 -20.90
C VAL A 85 27.29 37.41 -19.46
N VAL A 86 27.72 36.37 -18.74
CA VAL A 86 28.76 36.53 -17.70
C VAL A 86 29.72 35.35 -17.69
N THR A 87 30.99 35.73 -17.70
CA THR A 87 32.21 34.93 -17.79
C THR A 87 32.81 34.68 -16.41
N SER A 88 33.72 33.68 -16.36
CA SER A 88 34.81 33.41 -15.37
C SER A 88 34.50 32.28 -14.38
N SER A 89 35.40 31.37 -13.98
CA SER A 89 36.72 30.85 -14.40
C SER A 89 36.99 29.63 -13.47
N PRO A 90 37.93 28.70 -13.76
CA PRO A 90 38.01 27.39 -13.09
C PRO A 90 39.05 27.30 -11.95
N ALA A 91 39.09 26.11 -11.30
CA ALA A 91 40.11 25.50 -10.41
C ALA A 91 39.52 25.15 -9.03
N ALA A 92 39.85 24.03 -8.35
CA ALA A 92 40.96 23.11 -8.50
C ALA A 92 40.59 21.68 -8.02
N SER A 93 41.42 20.75 -8.48
CA SER A 93 41.45 19.32 -8.22
C SER A 93 41.88 18.99 -6.77
N ALA A 94 41.35 17.89 -6.22
CA ALA A 94 42.04 17.09 -5.23
C ALA A 94 41.68 15.60 -5.43
N SER A 95 42.58 14.90 -6.10
CA SER A 95 42.66 13.44 -6.12
C SER A 95 43.13 12.93 -4.76
N ALA A 96 42.47 11.90 -4.23
CA ALA A 96 43.04 11.02 -3.22
C ALA A 96 42.59 9.58 -3.49
N SER A 97 43.50 8.86 -4.17
CA SER A 97 43.90 7.47 -3.97
C SER A 97 42.83 6.41 -3.65
N SER A 98 42.52 5.65 -4.69
CA SER A 98 41.97 4.30 -4.65
C SER A 98 42.90 3.32 -3.92
N SER A 99 42.45 2.82 -2.77
CA SER A 99 42.93 1.55 -2.21
C SER A 99 41.95 0.45 -2.58
N SER A 100 42.31 -0.32 -3.59
CA SER A 100 41.65 -1.57 -3.99
C SER A 100 41.83 -2.63 -2.91
N SER A 101 40.82 -2.83 -2.08
CA SER A 101 40.64 -4.08 -1.34
C SER A 101 39.66 -4.96 -2.12
N SER A 102 40.22 -5.89 -2.88
CA SER A 102 39.53 -7.05 -3.41
C SER A 102 39.06 -7.93 -2.25
N SER A 103 37.87 -7.66 -1.73
CA SER A 103 37.14 -8.58 -0.87
C SER A 103 36.03 -9.20 -1.70
N SER A 104 36.29 -10.45 -2.10
CA SER A 104 35.32 -11.50 -2.41
C SER A 104 33.87 -11.03 -2.56
N SER A 105 33.37 -11.10 -3.80
CA SER A 105 31.94 -11.12 -4.10
C SER A 105 31.28 -12.27 -3.33
N SER A 106 30.93 -12.04 -2.06
CA SER A 106 29.78 -12.70 -1.46
C SER A 106 28.62 -12.29 -2.34
N SER A 107 28.12 -13.24 -3.13
CA SER A 107 26.84 -13.10 -3.81
C SER A 107 25.82 -12.59 -2.78
N SER A 108 25.55 -11.29 -2.81
CA SER A 108 24.55 -10.66 -1.97
C SER A 108 23.23 -11.23 -2.39
N THR A 109 22.67 -12.12 -1.57
CA THR A 109 21.34 -12.67 -1.80
C THR A 109 20.36 -11.49 -1.85
N GLU A 110 19.60 -11.37 -2.94
CA GLU A 110 18.56 -10.33 -3.08
C GLU A 110 17.63 -10.37 -1.87
N TRP A 111 17.29 -9.21 -1.29
CA TRP A 111 16.52 -9.12 -0.03
C TRP A 111 15.18 -9.88 -0.09
N HIS A 112 14.58 -9.97 -1.29
CA HIS A 112 13.31 -10.63 -1.53
C HIS A 112 13.44 -12.14 -1.80
N SER A 113 14.65 -12.69 -1.70
CA SER A 113 14.86 -14.14 -1.78
C SER A 113 14.30 -14.85 -0.54
N THR A 114 14.19 -16.17 -0.64
CA THR A 114 13.72 -17.04 0.43
C THR A 114 14.70 -18.20 0.62
N PRO A 115 14.87 -18.74 1.85
CA PRO A 115 15.77 -19.86 2.09
C PRO A 115 15.34 -21.09 1.30
N ALA A 116 16.28 -21.76 0.63
CA ALA A 116 15.99 -22.91 -0.23
C ALA A 116 15.40 -24.12 0.54
N ASN A 117 15.67 -24.22 1.84
CA ASN A 117 15.12 -25.24 2.73
C ASN A 117 13.73 -24.89 3.29
N GLY A 118 13.19 -23.70 2.98
CA GLY A 118 11.91 -23.21 3.50
C GLY A 118 11.91 -22.90 5.01
N VAL A 119 13.07 -22.90 5.67
CA VAL A 119 13.20 -22.61 7.10
C VAL A 119 13.54 -21.13 7.28
N PHE A 120 12.61 -20.39 7.89
CA PHE A 120 12.78 -18.97 8.17
C PHE A 120 13.30 -18.75 9.60
N SER A 121 13.96 -17.61 9.80
CA SER A 121 14.45 -17.13 11.08
C SER A 121 13.31 -16.57 11.94
N TRP A 122 13.51 -16.70 13.24
CA TRP A 122 12.67 -16.19 14.32
C TRP A 122 13.48 -15.30 15.26
N GLU A 123 14.76 -15.11 14.94
CA GLU A 123 15.69 -14.34 15.75
C GLU A 123 15.22 -12.90 15.84
N GLY A 124 15.26 -12.35 17.06
CA GLY A 124 14.81 -10.99 17.36
C GLY A 124 13.31 -10.87 17.69
N PHE A 125 12.45 -11.79 17.25
CA PHE A 125 11.04 -11.80 17.67
C PHE A 125 10.88 -12.26 19.12
N GLY A 126 9.83 -11.78 19.78
CA GLY A 126 9.37 -12.30 21.07
C GLY A 126 8.50 -13.55 20.92
N GLN A 127 7.85 -13.95 22.02
CA GLN A 127 6.91 -15.08 21.98
C GLN A 127 5.63 -14.70 21.23
N ARG A 128 5.01 -15.66 20.54
CA ARG A 128 3.69 -15.45 19.92
C ARG A 128 2.58 -15.42 20.96
N THR A 129 1.61 -14.53 20.79
CA THR A 129 0.37 -14.56 21.58
C THR A 129 -0.61 -15.61 21.06
N THR A 130 -1.51 -16.07 21.94
CA THR A 130 -2.58 -17.01 21.56
C THR A 130 -3.64 -16.31 20.71
N GLN A 131 -4.04 -16.96 19.61
CA GLN A 131 -5.09 -16.47 18.72
C GLN A 131 -6.48 -16.56 19.35
N SER A 132 -7.36 -15.63 19.01
CA SER A 132 -8.77 -15.69 19.42
C SER A 132 -9.69 -14.89 18.50
N GLY A 133 -11.01 -15.06 18.64
CA GLY A 133 -12.00 -14.32 17.85
C GLY A 133 -12.16 -14.84 16.41
N SER A 134 -12.93 -14.10 15.62
CA SER A 134 -13.24 -14.43 14.22
C SER A 134 -13.66 -13.19 13.44
N GLY A 135 -13.58 -13.23 12.10
CA GLY A 135 -13.93 -12.09 11.26
C GLY A 135 -13.07 -10.86 11.61
N ILE A 136 -13.70 -9.68 11.66
CA ILE A 136 -13.04 -8.41 12.03
C ILE A 136 -12.39 -8.49 13.42
N GLU A 137 -13.05 -9.17 14.37
CA GLU A 137 -12.61 -9.28 15.76
C GLU A 137 -11.50 -10.33 15.96
N TYR A 138 -11.08 -11.03 14.91
CA TYR A 138 -9.97 -11.96 15.00
C TYR A 138 -8.71 -11.26 15.53
N LYS A 139 -8.09 -11.86 16.54
CA LYS A 139 -6.88 -11.39 17.21
C LYS A 139 -5.79 -12.40 16.91
N GLY A 140 -4.90 -12.04 15.99
CA GLY A 140 -3.70 -12.81 15.71
C GLY A 140 -2.58 -12.56 16.71
N ASN A 141 -1.36 -12.84 16.27
CA ASN A 141 -0.12 -12.58 16.98
C ASN A 141 0.14 -11.07 17.15
N VAL A 142 0.31 -10.62 18.38
CA VAL A 142 0.76 -9.26 18.72
C VAL A 142 2.09 -9.23 19.47
N GLY A 143 2.74 -10.39 19.60
CA GLY A 143 3.98 -10.55 20.35
C GLY A 143 3.79 -10.50 21.89
N ASN A 144 4.68 -11.19 22.60
CA ASN A 144 4.85 -11.16 24.04
C ASN A 144 6.36 -11.03 24.35
N PRO A 145 6.85 -9.82 24.71
CA PRO A 145 6.09 -8.60 25.04
C PRO A 145 5.35 -7.98 23.83
N TYR A 146 4.32 -7.17 24.08
CA TYR A 146 3.52 -6.51 23.02
C TYR A 146 4.41 -5.80 21.99
N GLY A 147 4.15 -6.02 20.70
CA GLY A 147 4.89 -5.45 19.59
C GLY A 147 6.13 -6.23 19.17
N SER A 148 6.55 -7.23 19.94
CA SER A 148 7.73 -8.05 19.64
C SER A 148 7.56 -9.00 18.44
N ASN A 149 6.39 -9.01 17.79
CA ASN A 149 6.13 -9.68 16.53
C ASN A 149 6.54 -8.83 15.30
N ILE A 150 7.02 -7.60 15.51
CA ILE A 150 7.43 -6.67 14.45
C ILE A 150 8.83 -6.15 14.79
N ILE A 151 9.80 -6.39 13.90
CA ILE A 151 11.20 -5.99 14.12
C ILE A 151 11.78 -5.36 12.87
N GLU A 152 12.75 -4.47 13.06
CA GLU A 152 13.60 -4.00 11.96
C GLU A 152 14.75 -4.98 11.78
N VAL A 153 15.06 -5.29 10.52
CA VAL A 153 16.13 -6.21 10.14
C VAL A 153 17.05 -5.53 9.13
N SER A 154 18.28 -6.03 9.02
CA SER A 154 19.18 -5.58 7.97
C SER A 154 18.73 -6.09 6.60
N GLU A 155 19.16 -5.44 5.53
CA GLU A 155 18.92 -5.94 4.16
C GLU A 155 19.50 -7.34 3.95
N ALA A 156 20.67 -7.62 4.54
CA ALA A 156 21.33 -8.93 4.45
C ALA A 156 20.55 -10.03 5.19
N ASP A 157 19.83 -9.68 6.25
CA ASP A 157 19.03 -10.64 7.03
C ASP A 157 17.60 -10.78 6.51
N ALA A 158 17.08 -9.79 5.79
CA ALA A 158 15.72 -9.78 5.24
C ALA A 158 15.32 -11.09 4.51
N PRO A 159 16.17 -11.73 3.68
CA PRO A 159 15.82 -13.00 3.04
C PRO A 159 15.46 -14.12 4.01
N ASN A 160 15.99 -14.07 5.24
CA ASN A 160 15.81 -15.12 6.25
C ASN A 160 14.44 -15.05 6.93
N TYR A 161 13.69 -13.96 6.82
CA TYR A 161 12.40 -13.79 7.49
C TYR A 161 11.23 -14.11 6.56
N LYS A 162 10.13 -14.66 7.11
CA LYS A 162 9.01 -15.15 6.29
C LYS A 162 8.18 -14.03 5.68
N TYR A 163 7.94 -12.95 6.40
CA TYR A 163 7.16 -11.80 5.95
C TYR A 163 8.01 -10.54 6.14
N VAL A 164 8.31 -9.86 5.04
CA VAL A 164 9.16 -8.66 5.06
C VAL A 164 8.53 -7.56 4.22
N VAL A 165 8.51 -6.36 4.77
CA VAL A 165 8.14 -5.13 4.06
C VAL A 165 9.37 -4.25 3.96
N ARG A 166 9.73 -3.88 2.73
CA ARG A 166 10.73 -2.88 2.41
C ARG A 166 10.05 -1.53 2.29
N PHE A 167 10.53 -0.52 3.01
CA PHE A 167 10.02 0.85 2.94
C PHE A 167 11.01 1.77 2.25
N VAL A 168 10.51 2.63 1.36
CA VAL A 168 11.28 3.65 0.62
C VAL A 168 10.49 4.96 0.57
N GLY A 169 11.17 6.09 0.78
CA GLY A 169 10.61 7.44 0.60
C GLY A 169 10.82 8.03 -0.80
N ASP A 170 10.32 9.25 -1.04
CA ASP A 170 10.43 10.01 -2.31
C ASP A 170 11.83 10.54 -2.64
N ASN A 171 12.83 10.31 -1.78
CA ASN A 171 14.18 10.88 -1.88
C ASN A 171 14.23 12.42 -1.80
N THR A 172 13.15 13.09 -1.42
CA THR A 172 13.13 14.55 -1.26
C THR A 172 13.00 14.96 0.19
N ASP A 173 12.07 14.37 0.93
CA ASP A 173 11.77 14.76 2.29
C ASP A 173 11.87 13.57 3.26
N PRO A 174 12.16 13.82 4.55
CA PRO A 174 12.07 12.78 5.56
C PRO A 174 10.62 12.40 5.86
N TRP A 175 10.37 11.10 5.98
CA TRP A 175 9.05 10.54 6.27
C TRP A 175 9.03 9.80 7.60
N THR A 176 8.13 10.18 8.51
CA THR A 176 7.87 9.40 9.71
C THR A 176 6.93 8.27 9.39
N VAL A 177 7.34 7.05 9.73
CA VAL A 177 6.55 5.82 9.61
C VAL A 177 6.25 5.30 11.00
N GLY A 178 4.98 4.98 11.24
CA GLY A 178 4.54 4.28 12.45
C GLY A 178 3.80 3.00 12.08
N ILE A 179 4.20 1.89 12.68
CA ILE A 179 3.65 0.54 12.43
C ILE A 179 3.00 0.05 13.72
N TRP A 180 1.78 -0.49 13.64
CA TRP A 180 1.00 -0.98 14.77
C TRP A 180 0.41 -2.35 14.49
N ASN A 181 0.18 -3.12 15.55
CA ASN A 181 -0.71 -4.28 15.52
C ASN A 181 -2.17 -3.80 15.51
N LYS A 182 -3.10 -4.49 14.84
CA LYS A 182 -4.54 -4.17 14.86
C LYS A 182 -5.09 -4.11 16.29
N ILE A 183 -4.66 -5.07 17.10
CA ILE A 183 -5.02 -5.17 18.52
C ILE A 183 -3.98 -4.39 19.34
N GLY A 184 -4.45 -3.49 20.19
CA GLY A 184 -3.66 -2.69 21.10
C GLY A 184 -3.16 -3.47 22.32
N PRO A 185 -2.33 -2.85 23.17
CA PRO A 185 -1.83 -3.48 24.41
C PRO A 185 -2.94 -3.75 25.44
N ASP A 186 -4.10 -3.11 25.29
CA ASP A 186 -5.31 -3.35 26.08
C ASP A 186 -6.12 -4.58 25.62
N GLY A 187 -5.67 -5.26 24.57
CA GLY A 187 -6.34 -6.41 23.97
C GLY A 187 -7.56 -6.04 23.11
N GLN A 188 -7.81 -4.75 22.87
CA GLN A 188 -8.91 -4.25 22.05
C GLN A 188 -8.41 -3.81 20.68
N MET A 189 -9.32 -3.50 19.75
CA MET A 189 -8.97 -3.03 18.41
C MET A 189 -8.59 -1.54 18.46
N THR A 190 -7.43 -1.26 19.05
CA THR A 190 -7.00 0.11 19.42
C THR A 190 -5.58 0.42 18.95
N GLY A 191 -4.98 -0.44 18.11
CA GLY A 191 -3.60 -0.28 17.63
C GLY A 191 -3.28 1.07 17.02
N TRP A 192 -4.18 1.59 16.20
CA TRP A 192 -3.99 2.87 15.50
C TRP A 192 -4.25 4.11 16.36
N TYR A 193 -4.63 3.95 17.64
CA TYR A 193 -4.82 5.05 18.58
C TYR A 193 -3.53 5.37 19.34
N GLY A 194 -2.46 5.67 18.61
CA GLY A 194 -1.17 6.03 19.21
C GLY A 194 -0.33 4.84 19.71
N ASN A 195 -0.72 3.60 19.41
CA ASN A 195 -0.04 2.39 19.87
C ASN A 195 0.91 1.81 18.81
N ALA A 196 1.57 2.65 18.01
CA ALA A 196 2.63 2.19 17.13
C ALA A 196 3.71 1.45 17.94
N VAL A 197 4.00 0.23 17.54
CA VAL A 197 5.02 -0.63 18.17
C VAL A 197 6.40 -0.39 17.59
N LYS A 198 6.46 0.17 16.38
CA LYS A 198 7.69 0.58 15.72
C LYS A 198 7.45 1.93 15.07
N GLN A 199 8.35 2.88 15.34
CA GLN A 199 8.34 4.19 14.71
C GLN A 199 9.76 4.55 14.29
N PHE A 200 9.91 5.04 13.07
CA PHE A 200 11.19 5.50 12.53
C PHE A 200 10.96 6.64 11.53
N THR A 201 12.01 7.42 11.31
CA THR A 201 12.05 8.39 10.23
C THR A 201 12.91 7.82 9.10
N LEU A 202 12.35 7.72 7.91
CA LEU A 202 13.09 7.46 6.68
C LEU A 202 13.68 8.77 6.19
N GLN A 203 15.00 8.88 6.15
CA GLN A 203 15.65 9.99 5.47
C GLN A 203 15.51 9.87 3.94
N PRO A 204 15.67 10.97 3.19
CA PRO A 204 15.79 10.91 1.73
C PRO A 204 16.81 9.85 1.28
N GLY A 205 16.38 8.91 0.43
CA GLY A 205 17.24 7.81 -0.04
C GLY A 205 17.41 6.63 0.92
N GLU A 206 16.89 6.71 2.15
CA GLU A 206 16.97 5.62 3.11
C GLU A 206 15.98 4.51 2.76
N VAL A 207 16.42 3.28 3.03
CA VAL A 207 15.61 2.06 2.90
C VAL A 207 15.60 1.37 4.26
N LYS A 208 14.41 0.93 4.69
CA LYS A 208 14.24 0.11 5.90
C LYS A 208 13.55 -1.21 5.56
N PHE A 209 13.93 -2.27 6.27
CA PHE A 209 13.30 -3.58 6.16
C PHE A 209 12.68 -3.93 7.50
N ILE A 210 11.39 -4.21 7.48
CA ILE A 210 10.64 -4.62 8.66
C ILE A 210 10.17 -6.04 8.47
N ALA A 211 10.57 -6.93 9.37
CA ALA A 211 10.12 -8.29 9.43
C ALA A 211 8.92 -8.40 10.37
N PHE A 212 7.97 -9.24 9.98
CA PHE A 212 6.76 -9.54 10.74
C PHE A 212 6.72 -11.03 11.03
N ASP A 213 6.37 -11.38 12.26
CA ASP A 213 6.14 -12.76 12.62
C ASP A 213 4.77 -13.23 12.09
N GLU A 214 4.58 -14.54 11.98
CA GLU A 214 3.35 -15.13 11.44
C GLU A 214 2.12 -14.78 12.26
N ASP A 215 0.99 -14.77 11.55
CA ASP A 215 -0.34 -14.49 12.05
C ASP A 215 -0.45 -13.07 12.65
N SER A 216 0.38 -12.13 12.17
CA SER A 216 0.33 -10.73 12.56
C SER A 216 -0.67 -9.95 11.69
N GLN A 217 -1.53 -9.13 12.32
CA GLN A 217 -2.39 -8.17 11.62
C GLN A 217 -2.14 -6.76 12.12
N GLY A 218 -2.27 -5.78 11.23
CA GLY A 218 -2.14 -4.39 11.61
C GLY A 218 -2.08 -3.44 10.44
N GLY A 219 -1.43 -2.32 10.67
CA GLY A 219 -1.18 -1.36 9.63
C GLY A 219 0.02 -0.49 9.93
N TRP A 220 0.32 0.38 8.98
CA TRP A 220 1.27 1.45 9.14
C TRP A 220 0.73 2.71 8.49
N GLY A 221 1.17 3.83 9.02
CA GLY A 221 0.94 5.15 8.45
C GLY A 221 2.29 5.78 8.14
N ALA A 222 2.29 6.66 7.16
CA ALA A 222 3.45 7.47 6.86
C ALA A 222 3.04 8.91 6.57
N ALA A 223 3.78 9.85 7.13
CA ALA A 223 3.57 11.27 6.91
C ALA A 223 4.88 12.04 7.04
N GLN A 224 4.96 13.19 6.38
CA GLN A 224 6.01 14.16 6.64
C GLN A 224 5.90 14.73 8.05
N GLY A 225 7.03 15.16 8.62
CA GLY A 225 7.11 15.66 9.99
C GLY A 225 7.62 14.61 10.98
N THR A 226 7.49 14.88 12.28
CA THR A 226 8.06 14.04 13.36
C THR A 226 7.07 13.04 13.95
N GLU A 227 5.78 13.16 13.63
CA GLU A 227 4.71 12.32 14.14
C GLU A 227 3.66 12.07 13.05
N LEU A 228 2.94 10.95 13.15
CA LEU A 228 1.78 10.71 12.30
C LEU A 228 0.63 11.65 12.71
N PRO A 229 -0.07 12.28 11.73
CA PRO A 229 -1.28 13.04 12.00
C PRO A 229 -2.31 12.20 12.75
N LYS A 230 -3.10 12.85 13.62
CA LYS A 230 -4.16 12.20 14.39
C LYS A 230 -5.48 12.93 14.21
N ASP A 231 -6.58 12.18 14.25
CA ASP A 231 -7.93 12.72 14.33
C ASP A 231 -8.21 13.28 15.74
N GLN A 232 -9.40 13.89 15.92
CA GLN A 232 -9.86 14.41 17.20
C GLN A 232 -10.03 13.35 18.30
N TYR A 233 -9.98 12.06 17.96
CA TYR A 233 -10.08 10.92 18.86
C TYR A 233 -8.72 10.27 19.16
N GLY A 234 -7.63 10.80 18.58
CA GLY A 234 -6.27 10.31 18.75
C GLY A 234 -5.88 9.15 17.83
N GLY A 235 -6.71 8.78 16.86
CA GLY A 235 -6.41 7.76 15.85
C GLY A 235 -5.56 8.32 14.72
N TYR A 236 -4.61 7.54 14.20
CA TYR A 236 -3.78 7.99 13.07
C TYR A 236 -4.63 8.33 11.84
N ALA A 237 -4.53 9.57 11.37
CA ALA A 237 -5.35 10.14 10.31
C ALA A 237 -4.48 10.49 9.08
N CYS A 238 -3.88 9.45 8.50
CA CYS A 238 -3.03 9.52 7.31
C CYS A 238 -3.42 8.38 6.36
N THR A 239 -2.80 8.32 5.19
CA THR A 239 -2.89 7.12 4.34
C THR A 239 -2.28 5.92 5.07
N TRP A 240 -3.02 4.83 5.13
CA TRP A 240 -2.61 3.60 5.76
C TRP A 240 -2.15 2.58 4.72
N GLY A 241 -1.13 1.81 5.07
CA GLY A 241 -0.95 0.48 4.52
C GLY A 241 -1.39 -0.54 5.55
N GLU A 242 -2.20 -1.52 5.15
CA GLU A 242 -2.75 -2.54 6.03
C GLU A 242 -2.21 -3.91 5.65
N TYR A 243 -2.11 -4.80 6.64
CA TYR A 243 -1.60 -6.15 6.45
C TYR A 243 -2.28 -7.19 7.33
N ASP A 244 -2.41 -8.40 6.77
CA ASP A 244 -2.63 -9.66 7.47
C ASP A 244 -1.61 -10.66 6.93
N PHE A 245 -0.66 -11.11 7.75
CA PHE A 245 0.43 -11.99 7.31
C PHE A 245 0.28 -13.38 7.90
N GLY A 246 0.09 -14.40 7.05
CA GLY A 246 0.05 -15.79 7.50
C GLY A 246 -1.13 -16.10 8.42
N SER A 247 -2.29 -15.52 8.14
CA SER A 247 -3.49 -15.55 8.98
C SER A 247 -3.92 -16.99 9.28
N SER A 248 -3.83 -17.41 10.54
CA SER A 248 -4.23 -18.78 10.94
C SER A 248 -5.72 -18.99 10.73
N ALA A 249 -6.52 -17.95 10.94
CA ALA A 249 -7.95 -17.98 10.66
C ALA A 249 -8.30 -18.04 9.17
N ASN A 250 -7.33 -17.82 8.26
CA ASN A 250 -7.50 -17.91 6.82
C ASN A 250 -6.50 -18.89 6.18
N ASN A 251 -6.23 -20.02 6.84
CA ASN A 251 -5.37 -21.09 6.31
C ASN A 251 -3.96 -20.62 5.89
N GLY A 252 -3.41 -19.63 6.58
CA GLY A 252 -2.09 -19.06 6.31
C GLY A 252 -2.04 -18.05 5.17
N PHE A 253 -3.19 -17.64 4.60
CA PHE A 253 -3.22 -16.57 3.60
C PHE A 253 -2.68 -15.25 4.15
N SER A 254 -2.15 -14.44 3.24
CA SER A 254 -1.74 -13.07 3.51
C SER A 254 -2.48 -12.09 2.61
N GLY A 255 -2.71 -10.88 3.10
CA GLY A 255 -3.32 -9.77 2.37
C GLY A 255 -2.68 -8.43 2.74
N TRP A 256 -2.75 -7.48 1.82
CA TRP A 256 -2.29 -6.12 2.02
C TRP A 256 -3.07 -5.14 1.15
N ASP A 257 -3.25 -3.92 1.63
CA ASP A 257 -3.94 -2.86 0.91
C ASP A 257 -3.48 -1.47 1.36
N VAL A 258 -3.71 -0.47 0.50
CA VAL A 258 -3.56 0.94 0.81
C VAL A 258 -4.95 1.52 1.06
N SER A 259 -5.08 2.37 2.08
CA SER A 259 -6.35 2.98 2.47
C SER A 259 -6.19 4.47 2.80
N ALA A 260 -6.96 5.31 2.13
CA ALA A 260 -7.10 6.75 2.41
C ALA A 260 -8.28 7.06 3.33
N ILE A 261 -9.05 6.06 3.77
CA ILE A 261 -10.30 6.23 4.53
C ILE A 261 -10.08 7.16 5.74
N GLN A 262 -9.02 6.95 6.52
CA GLN A 262 -8.80 7.70 7.76
C GLN A 262 -8.34 9.15 7.51
N ALA A 263 -7.54 9.37 6.46
CA ALA A 263 -7.18 10.73 6.04
C ALA A 263 -8.40 11.50 5.54
N GLU A 264 -9.19 10.90 4.65
CA GLU A 264 -10.42 11.52 4.11
C GLU A 264 -11.47 11.76 5.20
N ALA A 265 -11.68 10.80 6.12
CA ALA A 265 -12.62 10.96 7.24
C ALA A 265 -12.25 12.11 8.18
N ALA A 266 -10.96 12.41 8.30
CA ALA A 266 -10.44 13.52 9.09
C ALA A 266 -10.34 14.83 8.31
N ASN A 267 -10.74 14.86 7.02
CA ASN A 267 -10.52 15.98 6.10
C ASN A 267 -9.04 16.41 6.03
N LEU A 268 -8.12 15.46 6.09
CA LEU A 268 -6.69 15.68 5.92
C LEU A 268 -6.25 15.29 4.50
N THR A 269 -5.16 15.89 4.04
CA THR A 269 -4.55 15.54 2.77
C THR A 269 -4.21 14.04 2.76
N VAL A 270 -4.49 13.37 1.65
CA VAL A 270 -4.12 11.98 1.42
C VAL A 270 -2.69 11.93 0.91
N GLN A 271 -1.81 11.24 1.64
CA GLN A 271 -0.42 11.00 1.22
C GLN A 271 -0.37 9.89 0.18
N GLY A 272 0.51 10.02 -0.81
CA GLY A 272 0.78 8.94 -1.75
C GLY A 272 1.38 7.71 -1.05
N MET A 273 0.92 6.51 -1.38
CA MET A 273 1.49 5.24 -0.94
C MET A 273 1.20 4.15 -1.97
N GLN A 274 2.20 3.30 -2.27
CA GLN A 274 2.02 2.07 -3.02
C GLN A 274 2.60 0.90 -2.24
N ILE A 275 1.91 -0.24 -2.29
CA ILE A 275 2.35 -1.54 -1.76
C ILE A 275 2.18 -2.57 -2.86
N CYS A 276 3.27 -3.23 -3.25
CA CYS A 276 3.24 -4.36 -4.18
C CYS A 276 4.07 -5.51 -3.61
N GLU A 277 3.90 -6.73 -4.12
CA GLU A 277 4.97 -7.73 -3.99
C GLU A 277 6.25 -7.22 -4.66
N ALA A 278 7.41 -7.71 -4.21
CA ALA A 278 8.73 -7.30 -4.69
C ALA A 278 8.92 -7.52 -6.20
N THR A 279 8.11 -8.40 -6.80
CA THR A 279 8.04 -8.66 -8.24
C THR A 279 7.21 -7.65 -9.02
N GLY A 280 6.59 -6.66 -8.35
CA GLY A 280 5.72 -5.65 -8.96
C GLY A 280 4.26 -6.11 -9.18
N THR A 281 3.84 -7.22 -8.57
CA THR A 281 2.49 -7.79 -8.72
C THR A 281 1.64 -7.55 -7.48
N GLY A 282 0.31 -7.65 -7.61
CA GLY A 282 -0.61 -7.52 -6.48
C GLY A 282 -0.55 -6.14 -5.83
N CYS A 283 -0.43 -5.09 -6.64
CA CYS A 283 -0.28 -3.73 -6.17
C CYS A 283 -1.59 -3.18 -5.59
N SER A 284 -1.48 -2.48 -4.47
CA SER A 284 -2.45 -1.51 -3.98
C SER A 284 -1.76 -0.16 -3.89
N ALA A 285 -2.38 0.89 -4.42
CA ALA A 285 -1.77 2.20 -4.47
C ALA A 285 -2.79 3.34 -4.41
N ILE A 286 -2.38 4.43 -3.79
CA ILE A 286 -3.05 5.72 -3.83
C ILE A 286 -1.97 6.75 -4.13
N ALA A 287 -2.11 7.52 -5.20
CA ALA A 287 -1.21 8.62 -5.48
C ALA A 287 -1.56 9.83 -4.62
N ASP A 288 -0.60 10.73 -4.46
CA ASP A 288 -0.78 11.95 -3.67
C ASP A 288 -2.06 12.72 -4.08
N ALA A 289 -2.77 13.21 -3.05
CA ALA A 289 -4.06 13.89 -3.19
C ALA A 289 -5.13 13.10 -3.98
N LEU A 290 -5.09 11.77 -3.93
CA LEU A 290 -6.02 10.87 -4.66
C LEU A 290 -6.01 11.08 -6.18
N SER A 291 -4.87 11.53 -6.73
CA SER A 291 -4.72 11.73 -8.18
C SER A 291 -4.83 10.43 -8.98
N ASP A 292 -4.56 9.29 -8.34
CA ASP A 292 -4.76 7.95 -8.88
C ASP A 292 -5.01 6.94 -7.74
N VAL A 293 -5.74 5.86 -8.03
CA VAL A 293 -6.10 4.82 -7.05
C VAL A 293 -6.09 3.46 -7.74
N ILE A 294 -5.28 2.52 -7.27
CA ILE A 294 -5.12 1.16 -7.80
C ILE A 294 -5.47 0.17 -6.71
N ALA A 295 -6.57 -0.57 -6.85
CA ALA A 295 -6.96 -1.64 -5.92
C ALA A 295 -6.82 -1.24 -4.43
N ALA A 296 -7.28 -0.04 -4.08
CA ALA A 296 -7.08 0.58 -2.77
C ALA A 296 -8.38 1.21 -2.26
N TYR A 297 -8.45 1.49 -0.97
CA TYR A 297 -9.66 1.96 -0.32
C TYR A 297 -9.67 3.48 -0.18
N THR A 298 -10.65 4.13 -0.81
CA THR A 298 -11.06 5.50 -0.47
C THR A 298 -12.24 5.47 0.50
N TYR A 299 -12.60 6.62 1.07
CA TYR A 299 -13.75 6.76 1.97
C TYR A 299 -15.06 6.29 1.34
N ALA A 300 -15.21 6.44 0.02
CA ALA A 300 -16.38 5.93 -0.71
C ALA A 300 -16.44 4.39 -0.76
N LEU A 301 -15.31 3.71 -0.57
CA LEU A 301 -15.17 2.26 -0.68
C LEU A 301 -15.03 1.55 0.66
N LYS A 302 -15.19 2.25 1.77
CA LYS A 302 -15.02 1.71 3.13
C LYS A 302 -15.87 0.48 3.49
N GLU A 303 -16.94 0.21 2.74
CA GLU A 303 -17.80 -0.97 2.89
C GLU A 303 -17.52 -2.06 1.82
N VAL A 304 -16.58 -1.79 0.91
CA VAL A 304 -16.16 -2.74 -0.12
C VAL A 304 -15.15 -3.71 0.49
N ASN A 305 -15.16 -4.95 0.01
CA ASN A 305 -14.21 -5.98 0.41
C ASN A 305 -13.41 -6.48 -0.78
N GLY A 306 -12.24 -7.05 -0.51
CA GLY A 306 -11.44 -7.78 -1.49
C GLY A 306 -10.51 -6.94 -2.36
N LEU A 307 -10.38 -5.62 -2.11
CA LEU A 307 -9.35 -4.82 -2.77
C LEU A 307 -7.97 -5.10 -2.15
N GLY A 308 -6.93 -4.76 -2.91
CA GLY A 308 -5.54 -4.95 -2.52
C GLY A 308 -4.91 -6.20 -3.11
N GLY A 309 -3.73 -6.53 -2.61
CA GLY A 309 -3.02 -7.75 -2.95
C GLY A 309 -3.27 -8.85 -1.93
N ASN A 310 -3.17 -10.10 -2.38
CA ASN A 310 -3.24 -11.26 -1.51
C ASN A 310 -2.35 -12.38 -2.03
N LYS A 311 -2.02 -13.31 -1.13
CA LYS A 311 -1.23 -14.49 -1.45
C LYS A 311 -1.69 -15.68 -0.62
N PRO A 312 -1.77 -16.89 -1.20
CA PRO A 312 -1.88 -18.12 -0.43
C PRO A 312 -0.73 -18.30 0.58
N ALA A 313 -0.85 -19.31 1.44
CA ALA A 313 0.14 -19.60 2.46
C ALA A 313 1.58 -19.68 1.89
N GLY A 314 2.47 -18.89 2.47
CA GLY A 314 3.85 -18.77 2.02
C GLY A 314 4.51 -17.46 2.43
N PRO A 315 5.79 -17.27 2.07
CA PRO A 315 6.50 -16.02 2.34
C PRO A 315 5.93 -14.87 1.50
N VAL A 316 5.94 -13.66 2.08
CA VAL A 316 5.52 -12.41 1.43
C VAL A 316 6.67 -11.42 1.45
N ARG A 317 6.88 -10.69 0.36
CA ARG A 317 7.93 -9.67 0.21
C ARG A 317 7.30 -8.43 -0.37
N LEU A 318 6.94 -7.47 0.47
CA LEU A 318 6.30 -6.25 0.00
C LEU A 318 7.31 -5.13 -0.20
N ASN A 319 7.12 -4.37 -1.25
CA ASN A 319 7.77 -3.09 -1.47
C ASN A 319 6.75 -1.98 -1.26
N THR A 320 6.97 -1.16 -0.24
CA THR A 320 6.17 0.00 0.12
C THR A 320 6.90 1.27 -0.32
N ILE A 321 6.29 1.99 -1.26
CA ILE A 321 6.78 3.29 -1.75
C ILE A 321 5.92 4.38 -1.12
N LEU A 322 6.54 5.26 -0.34
CA LEU A 322 5.91 6.42 0.25
C LEU A 322 5.98 7.60 -0.72
N ASN A 323 4.98 8.49 -0.64
CA ASN A 323 4.74 9.57 -1.58
C ASN A 323 4.70 9.10 -3.03
N TRP A 324 4.05 7.95 -3.26
CA TRP A 324 3.92 7.41 -4.60
C TRP A 324 3.14 8.38 -5.50
N THR A 325 3.66 8.59 -6.71
CA THR A 325 3.05 9.35 -7.80
C THR A 325 3.03 8.44 -9.04
N ASN A 326 1.92 8.40 -9.77
CA ASN A 326 1.81 7.64 -11.03
C ASN A 326 2.61 8.28 -12.17
#